data_AF-A0A1T4X7E3-F1
#
_entry.id   AF-A0A1T4X7E3-F1
#
_cell.length_a   1.000
_cell.length_b   1.000
_cell.length_c   1.000
_cell.angle_alpha   90.00
_cell.angle_beta   90.00
_cell.angle_gamma   90.00
#
_symmetry.space_group_name_H-M   'P 1'
#
loop_
_entity.id
_entity.type
_entity.pdbx_description
1 polymer ?
#
loop_
_entity_poly.entity_id
_entity_poly.type
_entity_poly.pdbx_seq_one_letter_code
_entity_poly.pdbx_strand_id
1 'polypeptide(L)'
;MALRIDTGITRGEIDNTERGRTRVCLWLLGRPEPIELNLEGDAWRDVAGTRVTFINPDPEIQPPALVLQASQSGVVGDITVSRKVKVFTVPEEEWLEAYKDDRIAEVPTEWCNSLYLEWFSLQHGRCVVESADFEITISDHVWEMDEDEEAAQKMANMQAMRDFLATVIQRRERDEVADEEESLEDAFSEEAWEEQLKASDRLTDASLEAEEKYGDDPDADEKTAFVMGWDHILEDMADVQEGVEPSENDSEEKKRRREWKELMEEAAADVEDSEEAWQEIETSPPHPLKEQAHEMLMEVMEQLRKTGLSQEQADGPDHPLDRFVSNLMQITGKLAGALHSQRDLEEPMHRGYALAITKRCLNWSNASLSALNELSIQPNYAEHRALFDHWRDNLFRLRDGITDLREELRAP
;
A
#
# COMPACT_ATOMS: atom_id res chain seq x y z
N MET A 1 -2.90 3.22 2.18
CA MET A 1 -4.09 3.47 1.34
C MET A 1 -4.82 4.71 1.86
N ALA A 2 -5.26 5.57 0.96
CA ALA A 2 -6.07 6.75 1.30
C ALA A 2 -7.50 6.37 1.74
N LEU A 3 -8.04 7.08 2.73
CA LEU A 3 -9.45 6.96 3.11
C LEU A 3 -10.33 7.70 2.09
N ARG A 4 -11.09 6.94 1.28
CA ARG A 4 -12.05 7.50 0.32
C ARG A 4 -13.47 7.54 0.91
N ILE A 5 -14.18 8.65 0.71
CA ILE A 5 -15.54 8.89 1.26
C ILE A 5 -16.53 9.53 0.27
N ASP A 6 -16.19 9.56 -1.01
CA ASP A 6 -16.92 10.27 -2.08
C ASP A 6 -18.39 9.83 -2.20
N THR A 7 -18.68 8.53 -2.31
CA THR A 7 -20.06 8.03 -2.44
C THR A 7 -20.93 8.34 -1.22
N GLY A 8 -20.33 8.44 -0.04
CA GLY A 8 -21.00 8.82 1.21
C GLY A 8 -21.46 10.27 1.30
N ILE A 9 -20.92 11.17 0.49
CA ILE A 9 -21.21 12.61 0.57
C ILE A 9 -22.54 12.91 -0.11
N THR A 10 -23.40 13.66 0.59
CA THR A 10 -24.66 14.20 0.06
C THR A 10 -24.47 15.60 -0.53
N ARG A 11 -23.64 16.43 0.12
CA ARG A 11 -23.21 17.75 -0.36
C ARG A 11 -21.96 18.20 0.37
N GLY A 12 -21.27 19.18 -0.17
CA GLY A 12 -20.15 19.83 0.48
C GLY A 12 -19.99 21.30 0.12
N GLU A 13 -19.20 21.99 0.94
CA GLU A 13 -18.79 23.38 0.76
C GLU A 13 -17.28 23.48 1.02
N ILE A 14 -16.55 24.11 0.10
CA ILE A 14 -15.12 24.43 0.22
C ILE A 14 -15.00 25.95 0.18
N ASP A 15 -14.36 26.54 1.17
CA ASP A 15 -14.08 27.97 1.26
C ASP A 15 -12.57 28.18 1.32
N ASN A 16 -12.01 28.72 0.25
CA ASN A 16 -10.62 29.16 0.18
C ASN A 16 -10.53 30.66 -0.15
N THR A 17 -11.48 31.46 0.36
CA THR A 17 -11.50 32.93 0.20
C THR A 17 -10.44 33.64 1.05
N GLU A 18 -9.81 32.94 2.00
CA GLU A 18 -8.71 33.41 2.83
C GLU A 18 -7.42 32.68 2.42
N ARG A 19 -6.38 33.43 2.03
CA ARG A 19 -5.08 32.84 1.64
C ARG A 19 -4.44 32.05 2.77
N GLY A 20 -3.81 30.94 2.42
CA GLY A 20 -3.18 29.97 3.32
C GLY A 20 -4.17 29.12 4.13
N ARG A 21 -5.48 29.22 3.87
CA ARG A 21 -6.49 28.54 4.69
C ARG A 21 -7.67 28.05 3.86
N THR A 22 -7.92 26.75 3.97
CA THR A 22 -9.07 26.10 3.33
C THR A 22 -10.00 25.52 4.38
N ARG A 23 -11.28 25.91 4.36
CA ARG A 23 -12.31 25.35 5.24
C ARG A 23 -13.25 24.50 4.40
N VAL A 24 -13.57 23.31 4.90
CA VAL A 24 -14.47 22.40 4.19
C VAL A 24 -15.56 21.94 5.13
N CYS A 25 -16.80 21.88 4.63
CA CYS A 25 -17.92 21.28 5.33
C CYS A 25 -18.51 20.17 4.45
N LEU A 26 -18.57 18.94 4.97
CA LEU A 26 -19.06 17.77 4.25
C LEU A 26 -20.26 17.16 4.98
N TRP A 27 -21.38 16.98 4.29
CA TRP A 27 -22.56 16.30 4.83
C TRP A 27 -22.60 14.88 4.29
N LEU A 28 -22.59 13.90 5.19
CA LEU A 28 -22.56 12.48 4.83
C LEU A 28 -23.93 11.81 5.06
N LEU A 29 -24.28 10.90 4.16
CA LEU A 29 -25.48 10.08 4.33
C LEU A 29 -25.31 9.19 5.57
N GLY A 30 -26.34 9.15 6.42
CA GLY A 30 -26.31 8.40 7.67
C GLY A 30 -25.71 9.15 8.87
N ARG A 31 -25.29 10.42 8.72
CA ARG A 31 -24.83 11.27 9.83
C ARG A 31 -25.72 12.50 10.02
N PRO A 32 -26.06 12.87 11.27
CA PRO A 32 -26.84 14.08 11.53
C PRO A 32 -26.00 15.37 11.47
N GLU A 33 -24.73 15.29 11.86
CA GLU A 33 -23.81 16.42 11.91
C GLU A 33 -22.81 16.35 10.75
N PRO A 34 -22.47 17.48 10.11
CA PRO A 34 -21.45 17.52 9.08
C PRO A 34 -20.05 17.30 9.66
N ILE A 35 -19.12 16.99 8.77
CA ILE A 35 -17.68 17.05 9.04
C ILE A 35 -17.19 18.45 8.68
N GLU A 36 -16.55 19.11 9.64
CA GLU A 36 -15.88 20.40 9.47
C GLU A 36 -14.37 20.18 9.43
N LEU A 37 -13.74 20.61 8.34
CA LEU A 37 -12.30 20.58 8.15
C LEU A 37 -11.75 22.01 8.20
N ASN A 38 -10.70 22.20 8.97
CA ASN A 38 -9.93 23.44 8.99
C ASN A 38 -8.49 23.13 8.59
N LEU A 39 -8.15 23.43 7.34
CA LEU A 39 -6.91 23.00 6.70
C LEU A 39 -5.96 24.18 6.49
N GLU A 40 -4.67 23.93 6.71
CA GLU A 40 -3.57 24.82 6.37
C GLU A 40 -3.15 24.61 4.91
N GLY A 41 -3.08 25.71 4.15
CA GLY A 41 -2.78 25.70 2.72
C GLY A 41 -3.96 26.14 1.84
N ASP A 42 -3.67 26.37 0.56
CA ASP A 42 -4.62 26.82 -0.45
C ASP A 42 -4.96 25.72 -1.46
N ALA A 43 -6.14 25.84 -2.08
CA ALA A 43 -6.53 25.02 -3.21
C ALA A 43 -5.79 25.47 -4.49
N TRP A 44 -5.90 24.68 -5.56
CA TRP A 44 -5.34 25.06 -6.86
C TRP A 44 -6.08 26.27 -7.44
N ARG A 45 -5.47 26.90 -8.46
CA ARG A 45 -5.90 28.18 -9.04
C ARG A 45 -7.37 28.24 -9.43
N ASP A 46 -7.99 27.14 -9.82
CA ASP A 46 -9.40 27.06 -10.20
C ASP A 46 -10.38 27.16 -9.02
N VAL A 47 -9.91 26.90 -7.80
CA VAL A 47 -10.68 27.00 -6.55
C VAL A 47 -10.18 28.13 -5.65
N ALA A 48 -8.89 28.47 -5.75
CA ALA A 48 -8.23 29.51 -4.98
C ALA A 48 -9.01 30.83 -4.99
N GLY A 49 -9.28 31.35 -3.79
CA GLY A 49 -10.04 32.60 -3.62
C GLY A 49 -11.53 32.51 -3.86
N THR A 50 -12.09 31.31 -4.05
CA THR A 50 -13.53 31.11 -4.25
C THR A 50 -14.16 30.35 -3.09
N ARG A 51 -15.49 30.29 -3.13
CA ARG A 51 -16.29 29.29 -2.43
C ARG A 51 -16.89 28.34 -3.45
N VAL A 52 -16.67 27.06 -3.25
CA VAL A 52 -17.23 25.97 -4.06
C VAL A 52 -18.30 25.26 -3.24
N THR A 53 -19.45 25.02 -3.85
CA THR A 53 -20.49 24.17 -3.29
C THR A 53 -20.77 23.04 -4.26
N PHE A 54 -21.04 21.85 -3.75
CA PHE A 54 -21.32 20.70 -4.59
C PHE A 54 -22.36 19.77 -3.96
N ILE A 55 -23.10 19.07 -4.81
CA ILE A 55 -24.17 18.14 -4.41
C ILE A 55 -23.93 16.81 -5.12
N ASN A 56 -24.03 15.71 -4.37
CA ASN A 56 -24.04 14.38 -4.96
C ASN A 56 -25.48 14.02 -5.36
N PRO A 57 -25.75 13.75 -6.65
CA PRO A 57 -27.08 13.37 -7.12
C PRO A 57 -27.53 11.99 -6.60
N ASP A 58 -26.59 11.08 -6.32
CA ASP A 58 -26.89 9.69 -5.92
C ASP A 58 -25.99 9.23 -4.76
N PRO A 59 -26.24 9.71 -3.52
CA PRO A 59 -25.42 9.35 -2.37
C PRO A 59 -25.75 7.96 -1.83
N GLU A 60 -24.70 7.20 -1.48
CA GLU A 60 -24.82 5.87 -0.90
C GLU A 60 -24.27 5.79 0.53
N ILE A 61 -24.69 4.79 1.31
CA ILE A 61 -24.15 4.63 2.67
C ILE A 61 -22.76 4.01 2.57
N GLN A 62 -21.75 4.77 2.99
CA GLN A 62 -20.37 4.32 3.03
C GLN A 62 -19.89 4.17 4.49
N PRO A 63 -19.74 2.94 5.02
CA PRO A 63 -19.38 2.72 6.43
C PRO A 63 -18.10 3.42 6.90
N PRO A 64 -17.00 3.47 6.12
CA PRO A 64 -15.79 4.24 6.48
C PRO A 64 -16.05 5.73 6.73
N ALA A 65 -17.04 6.33 6.07
CA ALA A 65 -17.38 7.75 6.25
C ALA A 65 -18.07 8.02 7.60
N LEU A 66 -18.68 6.98 8.21
CA LEU A 66 -19.42 7.11 9.47
C LEU A 66 -18.51 7.21 10.70
N VAL A 67 -17.25 6.78 10.61
CA VAL A 67 -16.30 6.77 11.74
C VAL A 67 -15.45 8.04 11.84
N LEU A 68 -15.50 8.92 10.83
CA LEU A 68 -14.72 10.16 10.82
C LEU A 68 -15.10 11.08 11.98
N GLN A 69 -14.14 11.81 12.54
CA GLN A 69 -14.45 12.85 13.52
C GLN A 69 -15.17 14.03 12.86
N ALA A 70 -16.13 14.63 13.59
CA ALA A 70 -16.93 15.74 13.10
C ALA A 70 -16.12 17.03 12.92
N SER A 71 -15.02 17.22 13.66
CA SER A 71 -14.14 18.38 13.52
C SER A 71 -12.72 17.88 13.33
N GLN A 72 -12.06 18.30 12.25
CA GLN A 72 -10.70 17.91 11.94
C GLN A 72 -9.84 19.13 11.59
N SER A 73 -8.54 19.01 11.84
CA SER A 73 -7.53 19.95 11.39
C SER A 73 -6.41 19.20 10.72
N GLY A 74 -5.80 19.81 9.71
CA GLY A 74 -4.87 19.14 8.84
C GLY A 74 -4.21 20.08 7.85
N VAL A 75 -3.51 19.49 6.90
CA VAL A 75 -2.83 20.21 5.81
C VAL A 75 -3.54 19.87 4.50
N VAL A 76 -3.66 20.87 3.63
CA VAL A 76 -4.19 20.72 2.28
C VAL A 76 -3.26 19.82 1.45
N GLY A 77 -3.85 18.79 0.80
CA GLY A 77 -3.25 18.10 -0.32
C GLY A 77 -3.71 18.74 -1.62
N ASP A 78 -3.97 17.97 -2.67
CA ASP A 78 -4.55 18.56 -3.89
C ASP A 78 -6.04 18.88 -3.73
N ILE A 79 -6.43 20.12 -4.02
CA ILE A 79 -7.83 20.56 -4.06
C ILE A 79 -8.08 21.28 -5.38
N THR A 80 -8.91 20.71 -6.23
CA THR A 80 -9.23 21.25 -7.55
C THR A 80 -10.59 20.74 -8.03
N VAL A 81 -11.25 21.46 -8.93
CA VAL A 81 -12.48 21.06 -9.61
C VAL A 81 -12.26 20.84 -11.11
N SER A 82 -11.01 20.83 -11.55
CA SER A 82 -10.62 20.72 -12.96
C SER A 82 -9.69 19.54 -13.25
N ARG A 83 -9.52 18.61 -12.30
CA ARG A 83 -8.78 17.36 -12.55
C ARG A 83 -9.48 16.59 -13.67
N LYS A 84 -8.72 16.17 -14.68
CA LYS A 84 -9.27 15.44 -15.83
C LYS A 84 -9.28 13.96 -15.53
N VAL A 85 -10.46 13.35 -15.60
CA VAL A 85 -10.66 11.90 -15.43
C VAL A 85 -11.42 11.35 -16.63
N LYS A 86 -11.13 10.10 -17.00
CA LYS A 86 -11.92 9.38 -17.99
C LYS A 86 -13.11 8.75 -17.30
N VAL A 87 -14.31 9.07 -17.77
CA VAL A 87 -15.56 8.46 -17.30
C VAL A 87 -16.17 7.61 -18.41
N PHE A 88 -16.77 6.48 -18.04
CA PHE A 88 -17.54 5.68 -18.99
C PHE A 88 -18.85 6.40 -19.32
N THR A 89 -19.21 6.45 -20.60
CA THR A 89 -20.45 7.10 -21.03
C THR A 89 -21.67 6.18 -20.99
N VAL A 90 -21.48 4.95 -20.49
CA VAL A 90 -22.50 3.91 -20.39
C VAL A 90 -22.81 3.61 -18.92
N PRO A 91 -24.02 3.11 -18.59
CA PRO A 91 -24.37 2.73 -17.23
C PRO A 91 -23.40 1.71 -16.63
N GLU A 92 -23.35 1.66 -15.30
CA GLU A 92 -22.43 0.78 -14.56
C GLU A 92 -22.52 -0.69 -14.96
N GLU A 93 -23.75 -1.19 -15.08
CA GLU A 93 -24.03 -2.56 -15.49
C GLU A 93 -23.37 -2.92 -16.83
N GLU A 94 -23.35 -2.00 -17.79
CA GLU A 94 -22.86 -2.24 -19.15
C GLU A 94 -21.32 -2.29 -19.20
N TRP A 95 -20.64 -1.37 -18.53
CA TRP A 95 -19.17 -1.41 -18.50
C TRP A 95 -18.65 -2.55 -17.62
N LEU A 96 -19.37 -2.92 -16.55
CA LEU A 96 -19.02 -4.05 -15.70
C LEU A 96 -19.15 -5.40 -16.45
N GLU A 97 -20.16 -5.54 -17.31
CA GLU A 97 -20.27 -6.69 -18.23
C GLU A 97 -19.10 -6.72 -19.21
N ALA A 98 -18.76 -5.59 -19.84
CA ALA A 98 -17.62 -5.51 -20.74
C ALA A 98 -16.29 -5.82 -20.03
N TYR A 99 -16.12 -5.42 -18.77
CA TYR A 99 -14.95 -5.78 -17.96
C TYR A 99 -14.87 -7.30 -17.74
N LYS A 100 -15.98 -7.94 -17.36
CA LYS A 100 -16.03 -9.41 -17.16
C LYS A 100 -15.73 -10.19 -18.44
N ASP A 101 -16.07 -9.62 -19.59
CA ASP A 101 -15.80 -10.18 -20.92
C ASP A 101 -14.40 -9.83 -21.48
N ASP A 102 -13.56 -9.11 -20.73
CA ASP A 102 -12.25 -8.60 -21.19
C ASP A 102 -12.35 -7.66 -22.41
N ARG A 103 -13.44 -6.89 -22.49
CA ARG A 103 -13.76 -5.92 -23.55
C ARG A 103 -13.84 -4.48 -23.04
N ILE A 104 -13.27 -4.18 -21.88
CA ILE A 104 -13.35 -2.84 -21.25
C ILE A 104 -12.80 -1.72 -22.15
N ALA A 105 -11.80 -2.02 -22.99
CA ALA A 105 -11.22 -1.08 -23.93
C ALA A 105 -12.19 -0.66 -25.07
N GLU A 106 -13.26 -1.42 -25.29
CA GLU A 106 -14.30 -1.11 -26.28
C GLU A 106 -15.36 -0.16 -25.71
N VAL A 107 -15.43 0.00 -24.39
CA VAL A 107 -16.42 0.84 -23.73
C VAL A 107 -16.11 2.31 -24.00
N PRO A 108 -17.07 3.08 -24.55
CA PRO A 108 -16.84 4.49 -24.84
C PRO A 108 -16.59 5.29 -23.55
N THR A 109 -15.59 6.17 -23.61
CA THR A 109 -15.19 7.05 -22.51
C THR A 109 -15.13 8.50 -22.98
N GLU A 110 -15.36 9.42 -22.05
CA GLU A 110 -15.13 10.84 -22.26
C GLU A 110 -14.31 11.45 -21.13
N TRP A 111 -13.67 12.59 -21.41
CA TRP A 111 -12.88 13.32 -20.42
C TRP A 111 -13.74 14.35 -19.71
N CYS A 112 -13.93 14.18 -18.42
CA CYS A 112 -14.69 15.09 -17.56
C CYS A 112 -13.78 15.77 -16.54
N ASN A 113 -14.27 16.88 -15.98
CA ASN A 113 -13.69 17.46 -14.78
C ASN A 113 -14.20 16.69 -13.57
N SER A 114 -13.32 16.37 -12.62
CA SER A 114 -13.69 15.89 -11.30
C SER A 114 -13.37 16.93 -10.22
N LEU A 115 -14.19 16.96 -9.18
CA LEU A 115 -13.75 17.48 -7.89
C LEU A 115 -12.74 16.48 -7.35
N TYR A 116 -11.54 16.97 -7.04
CA TYR A 116 -10.53 16.26 -6.26
C TYR A 116 -10.25 17.10 -5.00
N LEU A 117 -10.47 16.50 -3.83
CA LEU A 117 -10.25 17.10 -2.52
C LEU A 117 -9.43 16.12 -1.69
N GLU A 118 -8.21 16.51 -1.36
CA GLU A 118 -7.30 15.71 -0.55
C GLU A 118 -6.82 16.52 0.65
N TRP A 119 -6.72 15.84 1.79
CA TRP A 119 -6.13 16.42 2.99
C TRP A 119 -5.45 15.37 3.84
N PHE A 120 -4.52 15.84 4.67
CA PHE A 120 -3.79 15.01 5.62
C PHE A 120 -4.18 15.40 7.03
N SER A 121 -4.58 14.41 7.84
CA SER A 121 -4.91 14.60 9.25
C SER A 121 -4.11 13.64 10.12
N LEU A 122 -3.76 14.07 11.34
CA LEU A 122 -3.05 13.20 12.29
C LEU A 122 -3.88 11.97 12.72
N GLN A 123 -5.21 12.07 12.67
CA GLN A 123 -6.12 11.07 13.21
C GLN A 123 -6.51 10.01 12.18
N HIS A 124 -6.70 10.41 10.92
CA HIS A 124 -7.20 9.53 9.85
C HIS A 124 -6.20 9.38 8.70
N GLY A 125 -5.01 10.00 8.79
CA GLY A 125 -4.02 9.99 7.72
C GLY A 125 -4.48 10.78 6.50
N ARG A 126 -4.18 10.27 5.31
CA ARG A 126 -4.59 10.82 4.02
C ARG A 126 -6.05 10.47 3.72
N CYS A 127 -6.85 11.49 3.43
CA CYS A 127 -8.24 11.34 3.03
C CYS A 127 -8.44 11.95 1.64
N VAL A 128 -9.27 11.32 0.81
CA VAL A 128 -9.52 11.73 -0.57
C VAL A 128 -11.02 11.70 -0.86
N VAL A 129 -11.49 12.73 -1.55
CA VAL A 129 -12.80 12.80 -2.19
C VAL A 129 -12.55 13.09 -3.66
N GLU A 130 -12.95 12.16 -4.52
CA GLU A 130 -12.81 12.29 -5.96
C GLU A 130 -14.11 11.88 -6.63
N SER A 131 -14.75 12.79 -7.37
CA SER A 131 -15.96 12.46 -8.13
C SER A 131 -16.14 13.40 -9.32
N ALA A 132 -16.56 12.83 -10.46
CA ALA A 132 -16.98 13.56 -11.65
C ALA A 132 -18.50 13.78 -11.71
N ASP A 133 -19.26 13.18 -10.79
CA ASP A 133 -20.73 13.17 -10.83
C ASP A 133 -21.36 14.29 -10.00
N PHE A 134 -20.56 15.01 -9.21
CA PHE A 134 -21.06 16.09 -8.38
C PHE A 134 -21.51 17.29 -9.21
N GLU A 135 -22.65 17.85 -8.84
CA GLU A 135 -23.14 19.12 -9.37
C GLU A 135 -22.42 20.28 -8.65
N ILE A 136 -21.48 20.96 -9.32
CA ILE A 136 -20.59 21.96 -8.72
C ILE A 136 -21.01 23.39 -9.07
N THR A 137 -21.00 24.29 -8.09
CA THR A 137 -21.13 25.75 -8.27
C THR A 137 -19.97 26.47 -7.60
N ILE A 138 -19.35 27.41 -8.32
CA ILE A 138 -18.18 28.19 -7.89
C ILE A 138 -18.57 29.67 -7.81
N SER A 139 -18.18 30.36 -6.74
CA SER A 139 -18.40 31.80 -6.58
C SER A 139 -17.40 32.63 -7.40
N ASP A 140 -17.62 33.94 -7.45
CA ASP A 140 -16.59 34.87 -7.91
C ASP A 140 -15.33 34.79 -7.03
N HIS A 141 -14.17 35.04 -7.63
CA HIS A 141 -12.89 35.10 -6.93
C HIS A 141 -12.82 36.35 -6.04
N VAL A 142 -12.49 36.14 -4.76
CA VAL A 142 -12.13 37.19 -3.80
C VAL A 142 -10.64 37.56 -3.95
N TRP A 143 -9.82 36.60 -4.36
CA TRP A 143 -8.43 36.76 -4.75
C TRP A 143 -8.09 35.73 -5.84
N GLU A 144 -7.02 35.98 -6.59
CA GLU A 144 -6.58 35.09 -7.67
C GLU A 144 -5.16 34.60 -7.39
N MET A 145 -4.92 33.34 -7.73
CA MET A 145 -3.62 32.67 -7.68
C MET A 145 -2.96 32.78 -9.06
N ASP A 146 -1.71 33.22 -9.12
CA ASP A 146 -0.96 33.19 -10.37
C ASP A 146 -0.28 31.83 -10.62
N GLU A 147 0.44 31.69 -11.74
CA GLU A 147 1.07 30.43 -12.13
C GLU A 147 2.24 30.04 -11.22
N ASP A 148 2.98 31.01 -10.71
CA ASP A 148 4.11 30.78 -9.81
C ASP A 148 3.60 30.38 -8.41
N GLU A 149 2.53 31.02 -7.95
CA GLU A 149 1.80 30.65 -6.72
C GLU A 149 1.19 29.24 -6.83
N GLU A 150 0.59 28.89 -7.98
CA GLU A 150 0.05 27.54 -8.21
C GLU A 150 1.15 26.47 -8.21
N ALA A 151 2.29 26.75 -8.84
CA ALA A 151 3.45 25.86 -8.82
C ALA A 151 3.99 25.67 -7.39
N ALA A 152 4.09 26.76 -6.62
CA ALA A 152 4.50 26.71 -5.22
C ALA A 152 3.50 25.91 -4.37
N GLN A 153 2.19 26.06 -4.59
CA GLN A 153 1.16 25.31 -3.88
C GLN A 153 1.21 23.82 -4.22
N LYS A 154 1.42 23.44 -5.49
CA LYS A 154 1.63 22.03 -5.88
C LYS A 154 2.87 21.43 -5.21
N MET A 155 3.95 22.20 -5.09
CA MET A 155 5.15 21.76 -4.37
C MET A 155 4.87 21.62 -2.87
N ALA A 156 4.11 22.54 -2.26
CA ALA A 156 3.69 22.45 -0.86
C ALA A 156 2.80 21.21 -0.60
N ASN A 157 1.89 20.89 -1.52
CA ASN A 157 1.06 19.68 -1.46
C ASN A 157 1.91 18.40 -1.54
N MET A 158 2.92 18.40 -2.42
CA MET A 158 3.88 17.31 -2.55
C MET A 158 4.72 17.15 -1.28
N GLN A 159 5.13 18.26 -0.66
CA GLN A 159 5.80 18.25 0.64
C GLN A 159 4.90 17.68 1.75
N ALA A 160 3.61 18.05 1.78
CA ALA A 160 2.65 17.49 2.73
C ALA A 160 2.52 15.96 2.59
N MET A 161 2.56 15.45 1.35
CA MET A 161 2.61 14.01 1.08
C MET A 161 3.92 13.38 1.57
N ARG A 162 5.08 14.01 1.31
CA ARG A 162 6.40 13.58 1.81
C ARG A 162 6.41 13.48 3.35
N ASP A 163 5.85 14.47 4.03
CA ASP A 163 5.78 14.52 5.48
C ASP A 163 4.85 13.41 6.02
N PHE A 164 3.70 13.21 5.38
CA PHE A 164 2.82 12.09 5.69
C PHE A 164 3.53 10.73 5.55
N LEU A 165 4.18 10.46 4.42
CA LEU A 165 4.90 9.21 4.21
C LEU A 165 6.08 9.03 5.16
N ALA A 166 6.76 10.10 5.57
CA ALA A 166 7.79 10.04 6.59
C ALA A 166 7.24 9.51 7.94
N THR A 167 6.01 9.88 8.30
CA THR A 167 5.33 9.33 9.50
C THR A 167 4.96 7.86 9.35
N VAL A 168 4.55 7.42 8.15
CA VAL A 168 4.21 6.02 7.85
C VAL A 168 5.46 5.15 7.91
N ILE A 169 6.54 5.57 7.24
CA ILE A 169 7.82 4.86 7.23
C ILE A 169 8.45 4.83 8.63
N GLN A 170 8.10 5.79 9.51
CA GLN A 170 8.74 6.04 10.80
C GLN A 170 10.23 6.32 10.62
N ARG A 171 10.59 7.20 9.69
CA ARG A 171 11.99 7.61 9.53
C ARG A 171 12.47 8.16 10.88
N ARG A 172 13.38 7.44 11.55
CA ARG A 172 14.10 7.99 12.70
C ARG A 172 14.90 9.17 12.17
N GLU A 173 14.85 10.30 12.87
CA GLU A 173 15.94 11.26 12.76
C GLU A 173 17.22 10.47 13.03
N ARG A 174 18.22 10.62 12.16
CA ARG A 174 19.47 9.88 12.27
C ARG A 174 20.15 10.31 13.57
N ASP A 175 19.82 9.66 14.68
CA ASP A 175 20.57 9.80 15.92
C ASP A 175 21.99 9.34 15.59
N GLU A 176 22.95 10.27 15.63
CA GLU A 176 24.39 10.05 15.41
C GLU A 176 25.02 9.15 16.48
N VAL A 177 24.21 8.40 17.24
CA VAL A 177 24.60 7.60 18.40
C VAL A 177 23.91 6.23 18.32
N ALA A 178 24.14 5.49 17.24
CA ALA A 178 24.02 4.05 17.31
C ALA A 178 25.31 3.55 17.97
N ASP A 179 25.22 3.15 19.24
CA ASP A 179 26.33 2.55 19.98
C ASP A 179 26.90 1.37 19.18
N GLU A 180 28.17 1.44 18.79
CA GLU A 180 28.91 0.46 17.98
C GLU A 180 29.19 -0.88 18.71
N GLU A 181 28.41 -1.22 19.74
CA GLU A 181 28.62 -2.41 20.60
C GLU A 181 27.42 -3.38 20.61
N GLU A 182 26.60 -3.44 19.57
CA GLU A 182 25.69 -4.58 19.41
C GLU A 182 26.48 -5.81 18.92
N SER A 183 26.43 -6.91 19.67
CA SER A 183 27.03 -8.18 19.25
C SER A 183 26.46 -8.58 17.90
N LEU A 184 27.27 -9.15 16.99
CA LEU A 184 26.77 -9.74 15.73
C LEU A 184 25.63 -10.75 16.00
N GLU A 185 25.64 -11.42 17.15
CA GLU A 185 24.56 -12.33 17.56
C GLU A 185 23.25 -11.61 17.91
N ASP A 186 23.30 -10.42 18.51
CA ASP A 186 22.12 -9.62 18.86
C ASP A 186 21.49 -8.97 17.62
N ALA A 187 22.34 -8.53 16.68
CA ALA A 187 21.93 -7.94 15.39
C ALA A 187 21.16 -8.92 14.49
N PHE A 188 21.33 -10.23 14.69
CA PHE A 188 20.65 -11.29 13.94
C PHE A 188 19.59 -12.04 14.74
N SER A 189 19.13 -11.47 15.86
CA SER A 189 18.06 -12.05 16.67
C SER A 189 16.70 -12.08 15.95
N GLU A 190 15.76 -12.92 16.44
CA GLU A 190 14.36 -12.92 15.99
C GLU A 190 13.70 -11.53 16.14
N GLU A 191 14.11 -10.77 17.15
CA GLU A 191 13.58 -9.45 17.46
C GLU A 191 14.11 -8.38 16.50
N ALA A 192 15.42 -8.38 16.20
CA ALA A 192 16.03 -7.48 15.23
C ALA A 192 15.45 -7.68 13.82
N TRP A 193 15.32 -8.94 13.39
CA TRP A 193 14.69 -9.26 12.10
C TRP A 193 13.21 -8.85 12.06
N GLU A 194 12.46 -9.03 13.14
CA GLU A 194 11.06 -8.59 13.19
C GLU A 194 10.92 -7.06 13.14
N GLU A 195 11.85 -6.30 13.75
CA GLU A 195 11.88 -4.84 13.62
C GLU A 195 12.20 -4.40 12.18
N GLN A 196 13.20 -5.01 11.55
CA GLN A 196 13.57 -4.73 10.16
C GLN A 196 12.43 -5.09 9.19
N LEU A 197 11.78 -6.23 9.38
CA LEU A 197 10.65 -6.63 8.55
C LEU A 197 9.45 -5.68 8.71
N LYS A 198 9.16 -5.20 9.92
CA LYS A 198 8.14 -4.16 10.12
C LYS A 198 8.50 -2.85 9.43
N ALA A 199 9.78 -2.47 9.43
CA ALA A 199 10.23 -1.29 8.69
C ALA A 199 10.05 -1.49 7.17
N SER A 200 10.35 -2.68 6.66
CA SER A 200 10.12 -3.05 5.26
C SER A 200 8.63 -3.04 4.89
N ASP A 201 7.75 -3.57 5.75
CA ASP A 201 6.30 -3.54 5.54
C ASP A 201 5.80 -2.08 5.44
N ARG A 202 6.23 -1.19 6.35
CA ARG A 202 5.87 0.25 6.31
C ARG A 202 6.40 0.96 5.07
N LEU A 203 7.60 0.59 4.62
CA LEU A 203 8.17 1.13 3.39
C LEU A 203 7.35 0.69 2.18
N THR A 204 6.92 -0.57 2.14
CA THR A 204 6.07 -1.10 1.08
C THR A 204 4.71 -0.40 1.06
N ASP A 205 4.08 -0.21 2.23
CA ASP A 205 2.83 0.54 2.34
C ASP A 205 2.97 1.98 1.84
N ALA A 206 4.09 2.65 2.15
CA ALA A 206 4.40 3.98 1.67
C ALA A 206 4.65 4.03 0.16
N SER A 207 5.34 3.03 -0.41
CA SER A 207 5.55 2.91 -1.85
C SER A 207 4.23 2.73 -2.59
N LEU A 208 3.35 1.83 -2.11
CA LEU A 208 2.03 1.61 -2.71
C LEU A 208 1.19 2.90 -2.68
N GLU A 209 1.28 3.68 -1.61
CA GLU A 209 0.60 4.97 -1.50
C GLU A 209 1.12 6.01 -2.50
N ALA A 210 2.44 6.04 -2.72
CA ALA A 210 3.06 6.92 -3.70
C ALA A 210 2.68 6.51 -5.14
N GLU A 211 2.71 5.21 -5.43
CA GLU A 211 2.29 4.64 -6.72
C GLU A 211 0.80 4.93 -7.00
N GLU A 212 -0.09 4.76 -6.00
CA GLU A 212 -1.51 5.08 -6.15
C GLU A 212 -1.72 6.56 -6.52
N LYS A 213 -0.90 7.47 -5.98
CA LYS A 213 -1.04 8.91 -6.24
C LYS A 213 -0.41 9.35 -7.58
N TYR A 214 0.80 8.86 -7.86
CA TYR A 214 1.66 9.40 -8.93
C TYR A 214 1.90 8.44 -10.09
N GLY A 215 1.46 7.18 -10.03
CA GLY A 215 1.80 6.16 -11.03
C GLY A 215 1.40 6.49 -12.47
N ASP A 216 0.34 7.28 -12.66
CA ASP A 216 -0.13 7.73 -13.98
C ASP A 216 0.45 9.09 -14.42
N ASP A 217 1.31 9.71 -13.60
CA ASP A 217 1.91 11.01 -13.88
C ASP A 217 3.12 10.86 -14.83
N PRO A 218 3.32 11.78 -15.80
CA PRO A 218 4.53 11.77 -16.64
C PRO A 218 5.84 11.79 -15.85
N ASP A 219 5.83 12.41 -14.66
CA ASP A 219 6.98 12.55 -13.78
C ASP A 219 6.88 11.61 -12.57
N ALA A 220 6.22 10.44 -12.72
CA ALA A 220 5.94 9.50 -11.65
C ALA A 220 7.18 9.12 -10.84
N ASP A 221 8.29 8.84 -11.50
CA ASP A 221 9.54 8.41 -10.87
C ASP A 221 10.13 9.51 -9.97
N GLU A 222 10.19 10.75 -10.48
CA GLU A 222 10.71 11.90 -9.73
C GLU A 222 9.82 12.24 -8.54
N LYS A 223 8.50 12.27 -8.74
CA LYS A 223 7.52 12.55 -7.68
C LYS A 223 7.55 11.46 -6.61
N THR A 224 7.65 10.19 -7.01
CA THR A 224 7.78 9.05 -6.10
C THR A 224 9.07 9.15 -5.32
N ALA A 225 10.22 9.34 -5.96
CA ALA A 225 11.49 9.51 -5.28
C ALA A 225 11.46 10.67 -4.27
N PHE A 226 10.85 11.80 -4.64
CA PHE A 226 10.69 12.96 -3.75
C PHE A 226 9.86 12.64 -2.50
N VAL A 227 8.66 12.07 -2.65
CA VAL A 227 7.80 11.77 -1.48
C VAL A 227 8.36 10.61 -0.65
N MET A 228 9.02 9.66 -1.30
CA MET A 228 9.75 8.57 -0.66
C MET A 228 11.07 9.03 -0.03
N GLY A 229 11.41 10.32 -0.12
CA GLY A 229 12.61 10.90 0.50
C GLY A 229 13.91 10.28 -0.02
N TRP A 230 13.88 9.74 -1.24
CA TRP A 230 15.02 9.20 -1.93
C TRP A 230 15.80 10.34 -2.61
N ASP A 231 16.26 11.30 -1.80
CA ASP A 231 16.95 12.50 -2.28
C ASP A 231 18.21 12.15 -3.09
N HIS A 232 18.84 11.01 -2.80
CA HIS A 232 19.97 10.49 -3.57
C HIS A 232 19.58 10.03 -4.98
N ILE A 233 18.38 9.47 -5.16
CA ILE A 233 17.89 9.07 -6.49
C ILE A 233 17.59 10.32 -7.31
N LEU A 234 17.01 11.36 -6.69
CA LEU A 234 16.79 12.64 -7.35
C LEU A 234 18.12 13.29 -7.79
N GLU A 235 19.15 13.23 -6.94
CA GLU A 235 20.50 13.69 -7.28
C GLU A 235 21.05 12.93 -8.49
N ASP A 236 20.95 11.59 -8.49
CA ASP A 236 21.45 10.76 -9.58
C ASP A 236 20.66 10.97 -10.89
N MET A 237 19.35 11.20 -10.82
CA MET A 237 18.51 11.53 -11.98
C MET A 237 18.90 12.89 -12.60
N ALA A 238 19.13 13.90 -11.75
CA ALA A 238 19.56 15.22 -12.19
C ALA A 238 20.93 15.16 -12.88
N ASP A 239 21.89 14.44 -12.31
CA ASP A 239 23.21 14.22 -12.92
C ASP A 239 23.09 13.59 -14.32
N VAL A 240 22.24 12.57 -14.47
CA VAL A 240 22.02 11.90 -15.77
C VAL A 240 21.39 12.86 -16.78
N GLN A 241 20.42 13.67 -16.37
CA GLN A 241 19.76 14.65 -17.23
C GLN A 241 20.72 15.76 -17.67
N GLU A 242 21.61 16.21 -16.78
CA GLU A 242 22.62 17.24 -17.05
C GLU A 242 23.88 16.68 -17.73
N GLY A 243 24.02 15.35 -17.82
CA GLY A 243 25.21 14.70 -18.37
C GLY A 243 26.46 14.88 -17.51
N VAL A 244 26.28 14.98 -16.19
CA VAL A 244 27.38 15.14 -15.23
C VAL A 244 28.16 13.84 -15.13
N GLU A 245 29.43 13.88 -15.51
CA GLU A 245 30.34 12.75 -15.32
C GLU A 245 30.84 12.68 -13.86
N PRO A 246 31.08 11.47 -13.32
CA PRO A 246 31.72 11.26 -12.03
C PRO A 246 32.94 12.15 -11.79
N SER A 247 33.00 12.82 -10.64
CA SER A 247 34.08 13.76 -10.31
C SER A 247 34.80 13.41 -9.02
N GLU A 248 36.09 13.74 -8.93
CA GLU A 248 36.85 13.67 -7.66
C GLU A 248 36.27 14.61 -6.59
N ASN A 249 35.55 15.65 -7.01
CA ASN A 249 34.89 16.61 -6.12
C ASN A 249 33.52 16.16 -5.62
N ASP A 250 33.04 14.98 -6.03
CA ASP A 250 31.79 14.41 -5.52
C ASP A 250 31.85 14.23 -4.00
N SER A 251 30.68 14.26 -3.36
CA SER A 251 30.58 13.97 -1.93
C SER A 251 31.04 12.53 -1.65
N GLU A 252 31.63 12.31 -0.46
CA GLU A 252 32.08 10.97 -0.06
C GLU A 252 30.94 9.95 -0.01
N GLU A 253 29.71 10.42 0.27
CA GLU A 253 28.53 9.56 0.23
C GLU A 253 28.22 9.10 -1.20
N LYS A 254 28.25 10.02 -2.17
CA LYS A 254 28.03 9.72 -3.58
C LYS A 254 29.08 8.76 -4.15
N LYS A 255 30.35 8.95 -3.78
CA LYS A 255 31.43 8.01 -4.12
C LYS A 255 31.18 6.62 -3.55
N ARG A 256 30.86 6.52 -2.25
CA ARG A 256 30.56 5.24 -1.60
C ARG A 256 29.37 4.53 -2.23
N ARG A 257 28.30 5.26 -2.58
CA ARG A 257 27.14 4.68 -3.29
C ARG A 257 27.53 4.12 -4.65
N ARG A 258 28.36 4.84 -5.41
CA ARG A 258 28.87 4.39 -6.71
C ARG A 258 29.73 3.13 -6.56
N GLU A 259 30.68 3.13 -5.63
CA GLU A 259 31.51 1.96 -5.32
C GLU A 259 30.65 0.75 -4.91
N TRP A 260 29.63 0.96 -4.08
CA TRP A 260 28.70 -0.10 -3.71
C TRP A 260 27.90 -0.63 -4.91
N LYS A 261 27.43 0.25 -5.78
CA LYS A 261 26.70 -0.13 -7.00
C LYS A 261 27.58 -0.95 -7.95
N GLU A 262 28.81 -0.50 -8.18
CA GLU A 262 29.81 -1.22 -9.00
C GLU A 262 30.11 -2.61 -8.39
N LEU A 263 30.29 -2.68 -7.08
CA LEU A 263 30.51 -3.95 -6.38
C LEU A 263 29.31 -4.91 -6.50
N MET A 264 28.09 -4.39 -6.37
CA MET A 264 26.86 -5.19 -6.52
C MET A 264 26.65 -5.65 -7.97
N GLU A 265 26.98 -4.82 -8.96
CA GLU A 265 26.93 -5.18 -10.38
C GLU A 265 27.97 -6.26 -10.73
N GLU A 266 29.20 -6.13 -10.20
CA GLU A 266 30.24 -7.16 -10.34
C GLU A 266 29.81 -8.47 -9.69
N ALA A 267 29.30 -8.43 -8.46
CA ALA A 267 28.81 -9.61 -7.75
C ALA A 267 27.62 -10.27 -8.47
N ALA A 268 26.72 -9.49 -9.07
CA ALA A 268 25.60 -10.02 -9.84
C ALA A 268 26.08 -10.73 -11.13
N ALA A 269 27.07 -10.16 -11.82
CA ALA A 269 27.68 -10.76 -13.00
C ALA A 269 28.37 -12.09 -12.67
N ASP A 270 29.07 -12.16 -11.53
CA ASP A 270 29.72 -13.38 -11.04
C ASP A 270 28.71 -14.51 -10.73
N VAL A 271 27.53 -14.17 -10.22
CA VAL A 271 26.45 -15.14 -9.95
C VAL A 271 25.78 -15.63 -11.25
N GLU A 272 25.67 -14.76 -12.26
CA GLU A 272 25.09 -15.12 -13.57
C GLU A 272 26.00 -16.09 -14.36
N ASP A 273 27.33 -15.99 -14.17
CA ASP A 273 28.33 -16.87 -14.79
C ASP A 273 28.66 -18.15 -13.95
N SER A 274 28.12 -18.27 -12.74
CA SER A 274 28.40 -19.39 -11.82
C SER A 274 27.40 -20.55 -11.98
N GLU A 275 27.65 -21.47 -12.93
CA GLU A 275 26.90 -22.74 -13.04
C GLU A 275 26.97 -23.59 -11.74
N GLU A 276 28.03 -23.45 -10.95
CA GLU A 276 28.23 -24.22 -9.71
C GLU A 276 27.33 -23.75 -8.56
N ALA A 277 27.08 -22.44 -8.41
CA ALA A 277 26.18 -21.91 -7.37
C ALA A 277 24.71 -22.30 -7.62
N TRP A 278 24.27 -22.30 -8.88
CA TRP A 278 22.93 -22.75 -9.25
C TRP A 278 22.77 -24.28 -9.09
N GLN A 279 23.81 -25.08 -9.37
CA GLN A 279 23.78 -26.53 -9.15
C GLN A 279 23.73 -26.93 -7.67
N GLU A 280 24.36 -26.18 -6.77
CA GLU A 280 24.33 -26.48 -5.32
C GLU A 280 22.95 -26.14 -4.70
N ILE A 281 22.28 -25.08 -5.18
CA ILE A 281 20.89 -24.75 -4.85
C ILE A 281 19.91 -25.84 -5.34
N GLU A 282 20.10 -26.36 -6.56
CA GLU A 282 19.23 -27.36 -7.16
C GLU A 282 19.34 -28.75 -6.49
N THR A 283 20.45 -29.03 -5.80
CA THR A 283 20.73 -30.34 -5.19
C THR A 283 20.35 -30.45 -3.72
N SER A 284 20.01 -29.35 -3.04
CA SER A 284 19.53 -29.37 -1.67
C SER A 284 18.03 -29.72 -1.63
N PRO A 285 17.61 -30.77 -0.90
CA PRO A 285 16.20 -31.10 -0.81
C PRO A 285 15.43 -29.94 -0.15
N PRO A 286 14.28 -29.52 -0.70
CA PRO A 286 13.49 -28.45 -0.12
C PRO A 286 13.01 -28.82 1.29
N HIS A 287 12.84 -27.81 2.14
CA HIS A 287 12.35 -28.05 3.49
C HIS A 287 10.91 -28.65 3.47
N PRO A 288 10.59 -29.69 4.25
CA PRO A 288 9.27 -30.33 4.24
C PRO A 288 8.09 -29.37 4.44
N LEU A 289 8.24 -28.36 5.31
CA LEU A 289 7.21 -27.34 5.53
C LEU A 289 6.95 -26.46 4.29
N LYS A 290 7.97 -26.19 3.47
CA LYS A 290 7.81 -25.46 2.21
C LYS A 290 6.96 -26.28 1.24
N GLU A 291 7.28 -27.56 1.09
CA GLU A 291 6.50 -28.49 0.25
C GLU A 291 5.06 -28.60 0.74
N GLN A 292 4.87 -28.85 2.04
CA GLN A 292 3.54 -28.97 2.65
C GLN A 292 2.68 -27.72 2.43
N ALA A 293 3.24 -26.53 2.62
CA ALA A 293 2.52 -25.28 2.38
C ALA A 293 2.18 -25.06 0.90
N HIS A 294 3.07 -25.44 -0.01
CA HIS A 294 2.83 -25.36 -1.45
C HIS A 294 1.74 -26.35 -1.90
N GLU A 295 1.82 -27.61 -1.48
CA GLU A 295 0.82 -28.64 -1.77
C GLU A 295 -0.57 -28.22 -1.26
N MET A 296 -0.64 -27.69 -0.04
CA MET A 296 -1.89 -27.19 0.52
C MET A 296 -2.48 -26.05 -0.31
N LEU A 297 -1.67 -25.07 -0.73
CA LEU A 297 -2.13 -23.96 -1.58
C LEU A 297 -2.68 -24.48 -2.91
N MET A 298 -1.94 -25.36 -3.58
CA MET A 298 -2.36 -25.94 -4.86
C MET A 298 -3.64 -26.75 -4.72
N GLU A 299 -3.79 -27.50 -3.63
CA GLU A 299 -5.02 -28.24 -3.33
C GLU A 299 -6.21 -27.30 -3.14
N VAL A 300 -6.06 -26.25 -2.33
CA VAL A 300 -7.11 -25.24 -2.09
C VAL A 300 -7.53 -24.56 -3.40
N MET A 301 -6.57 -24.10 -4.21
CA MET A 301 -6.86 -23.43 -5.49
C MET A 301 -7.60 -24.34 -6.46
N GLU A 302 -7.22 -25.61 -6.54
CA GLU A 302 -7.91 -26.58 -7.39
C GLU A 302 -9.32 -26.90 -6.88
N GLN A 303 -9.53 -26.95 -5.56
CA GLN A 303 -10.84 -27.18 -4.96
C GLN A 303 -11.78 -25.98 -5.13
N LEU A 304 -11.26 -24.75 -5.02
CA LEU A 304 -11.98 -23.52 -5.34
C LEU A 304 -12.47 -23.54 -6.80
N ARG A 305 -11.57 -23.87 -7.73
CA ARG A 305 -11.89 -23.97 -9.16
C ARG A 305 -12.98 -25.01 -9.46
N LYS A 306 -12.93 -26.17 -8.79
CA LYS A 306 -13.91 -27.26 -8.99
C LYS A 306 -15.28 -26.97 -8.41
N THR A 307 -15.33 -26.28 -7.28
CA THR A 307 -16.57 -26.02 -6.56
C THR A 307 -17.28 -24.75 -7.03
N GLY A 308 -16.55 -23.84 -7.68
CA GLY A 308 -17.10 -22.53 -8.05
C GLY A 308 -17.31 -21.61 -6.84
N LEU A 309 -16.74 -21.94 -5.67
CA LEU A 309 -16.96 -21.23 -4.42
C LEU A 309 -16.60 -19.73 -4.51
N SER A 310 -15.62 -19.39 -5.35
CA SER A 310 -15.24 -18.00 -5.66
C SER A 310 -16.36 -17.18 -6.31
N GLN A 311 -17.31 -17.83 -6.97
CA GLN A 311 -18.44 -17.19 -7.66
C GLN A 311 -19.67 -17.03 -6.75
N GLU A 312 -19.70 -17.71 -5.60
CA GLU A 312 -20.74 -17.63 -4.57
C GLU A 312 -20.40 -16.59 -3.48
N GLN A 313 -19.37 -15.78 -3.72
CA GLN A 313 -18.92 -14.72 -2.84
C GLN A 313 -19.96 -13.60 -2.76
N ALA A 314 -20.29 -13.17 -1.54
CA ALA A 314 -21.03 -11.93 -1.35
C ALA A 314 -20.09 -10.74 -1.58
N ASP A 315 -20.51 -9.76 -2.39
CA ASP A 315 -19.75 -8.53 -2.67
C ASP A 315 -19.46 -7.79 -1.36
N GLY A 316 -18.19 -7.79 -0.96
CA GLY A 316 -17.73 -7.11 0.24
C GLY A 316 -16.19 -7.13 0.32
N PRO A 317 -15.54 -6.00 0.62
CA PRO A 317 -14.07 -5.85 0.58
C PRO A 317 -13.29 -6.62 1.67
N ASP A 318 -13.95 -7.52 2.43
CA ASP A 318 -13.33 -8.32 3.49
C ASP A 318 -14.00 -9.70 3.63
N HIS A 319 -14.23 -10.38 2.50
CA HIS A 319 -14.89 -11.68 2.55
C HIS A 319 -14.00 -12.73 3.25
N PRO A 320 -14.54 -13.56 4.17
CA PRO A 320 -13.72 -14.52 4.92
C PRO A 320 -12.96 -15.51 4.02
N LEU A 321 -13.49 -15.87 2.85
CA LEU A 321 -12.77 -16.74 1.91
C LEU A 321 -11.50 -16.08 1.36
N ASP A 322 -11.57 -14.80 1.01
CA ASP A 322 -10.43 -14.06 0.48
C ASP A 322 -9.35 -13.89 1.53
N ARG A 323 -9.75 -13.59 2.78
CA ARG A 323 -8.81 -13.57 3.90
C ARG A 323 -8.13 -14.91 4.08
N PHE A 324 -8.85 -16.03 4.00
CA PHE A 324 -8.25 -17.36 4.11
C PHE A 324 -7.24 -17.62 2.99
N VAL A 325 -7.62 -17.38 1.73
CA VAL A 325 -6.76 -17.61 0.57
C VAL A 325 -5.53 -16.70 0.59
N SER A 326 -5.72 -15.41 0.86
CA SER A 326 -4.64 -14.43 0.95
C SER A 326 -3.64 -14.80 2.05
N ASN A 327 -4.12 -15.11 3.27
CA ASN A 327 -3.25 -15.55 4.36
C ASN A 327 -2.50 -16.86 4.01
N LEU A 328 -3.15 -17.81 3.32
CA LEU A 328 -2.48 -19.04 2.88
C LEU A 328 -1.37 -18.74 1.86
N MET A 329 -1.62 -17.86 0.88
CA MET A 329 -0.61 -17.41 -0.07
C MET A 329 0.57 -16.74 0.63
N GLN A 330 0.32 -15.92 1.65
CA GLN A 330 1.37 -15.30 2.46
C GLN A 330 2.22 -16.35 3.19
N ILE A 331 1.59 -17.34 3.82
CA ILE A 331 2.31 -18.45 4.49
C ILE A 331 3.20 -19.19 3.48
N THR A 332 2.63 -19.61 2.35
CA THR A 332 3.37 -20.38 1.33
C THR A 332 4.53 -19.58 0.75
N GLY A 333 4.32 -18.31 0.35
CA GLY A 333 5.35 -17.47 -0.22
C GLY A 333 6.48 -17.15 0.77
N LYS A 334 6.14 -16.83 2.02
CA LYS A 334 7.14 -16.51 3.04
C LYS A 334 7.94 -17.73 3.49
N LEU A 335 7.30 -18.90 3.62
CA LEU A 335 8.03 -20.16 3.90
C LEU A 335 8.93 -20.56 2.73
N ALA A 336 8.51 -20.35 1.49
CA ALA A 336 9.36 -20.63 0.32
C ALA A 336 10.63 -19.78 0.29
N GLY A 337 10.55 -18.51 0.71
CA GLY A 337 11.70 -17.63 0.84
C GLY A 337 12.57 -17.91 2.07
N ALA A 338 11.98 -18.27 3.21
CA ALA A 338 12.72 -18.51 4.44
C ALA A 338 13.36 -19.90 4.55
N LEU A 339 12.82 -20.89 3.86
CA LEU A 339 13.22 -22.29 3.96
C LEU A 339 13.74 -22.82 2.62
N HIS A 340 14.58 -22.03 1.96
CA HIS A 340 15.13 -22.35 0.66
C HIS A 340 16.04 -23.60 0.71
N SER A 341 17.00 -23.63 1.64
CA SER A 341 17.86 -24.78 1.92
C SER A 341 17.96 -25.04 3.43
N GLN A 342 18.02 -26.32 3.83
CA GLN A 342 18.20 -26.70 5.24
C GLN A 342 19.56 -26.29 5.79
N ARG A 343 20.57 -26.13 4.93
CA ARG A 343 21.95 -25.76 5.30
C ARG A 343 22.05 -24.29 5.74
N ASP A 344 21.20 -23.44 5.17
CA ASP A 344 21.15 -22.01 5.49
C ASP A 344 20.74 -21.79 6.96
N LEU A 345 19.96 -22.71 7.54
CA LEU A 345 19.49 -22.62 8.94
C LEU A 345 20.60 -22.86 9.98
N GLU A 346 21.77 -23.33 9.56
CA GLU A 346 22.96 -23.44 10.41
C GLU A 346 23.58 -22.06 10.70
N GLU A 347 23.39 -21.08 9.80
CA GLU A 347 23.94 -19.74 9.96
C GLU A 347 23.06 -18.87 10.90
N PRO A 348 23.65 -18.16 11.88
CA PRO A 348 22.89 -17.33 12.83
C PRO A 348 21.99 -16.28 12.16
N MET A 349 22.46 -15.65 11.08
CA MET A 349 21.69 -14.65 10.31
C MET A 349 20.40 -15.23 9.74
N HIS A 350 20.52 -16.34 9.01
CA HIS A 350 19.40 -17.04 8.38
C HIS A 350 18.47 -17.68 9.42
N ARG A 351 19.00 -18.16 10.54
CA ARG A 351 18.21 -18.68 11.67
C ARG A 351 17.30 -17.62 12.29
N GLY A 352 17.83 -16.43 12.57
CA GLY A 352 17.05 -15.31 13.09
C GLY A 352 15.93 -14.89 12.13
N TYR A 353 16.25 -14.81 10.84
CA TYR A 353 15.28 -14.51 9.79
C TYR A 353 14.17 -15.58 9.71
N ALA A 354 14.53 -16.86 9.72
CA ALA A 354 13.58 -17.96 9.72
C ALA A 354 12.67 -17.96 10.96
N LEU A 355 13.20 -17.61 12.15
CA LEU A 355 12.40 -17.42 13.36
C LEU A 355 11.42 -16.24 13.23
N ALA A 356 11.83 -15.11 12.65
CA ALA A 356 10.92 -13.99 12.43
C ALA A 356 9.81 -14.36 11.43
N ILE A 357 10.15 -14.97 10.30
CA ILE A 357 9.18 -15.36 9.26
C ILE A 357 8.18 -16.41 9.78
N THR A 358 8.65 -17.45 10.45
CA THR A 358 7.76 -18.48 11.01
C THR A 358 6.80 -17.89 12.05
N LYS A 359 7.19 -16.83 12.77
CA LYS A 359 6.31 -16.15 13.75
C LYS A 359 5.15 -15.49 13.04
N ARG A 360 5.44 -14.83 11.92
CA ARG A 360 4.44 -14.20 11.06
C ARG A 360 3.51 -15.25 10.42
N CYS A 361 4.07 -16.38 9.96
CA CYS A 361 3.27 -17.51 9.46
C CYS A 361 2.29 -18.06 10.50
N LEU A 362 2.67 -18.13 11.78
CA LEU A 362 1.73 -18.53 12.85
C LEU A 362 0.60 -17.51 13.03
N ASN A 363 0.87 -16.20 12.89
CA ASN A 363 -0.17 -15.17 12.95
C ASN A 363 -1.16 -15.29 11.79
N TRP A 364 -0.67 -15.44 10.55
CA TRP A 364 -1.53 -15.67 9.38
C TRP A 364 -2.30 -16.98 9.50
N SER A 365 -1.70 -18.04 10.05
CA SER A 365 -2.40 -19.31 10.31
C SER A 365 -3.58 -19.12 11.26
N ASN A 366 -3.41 -18.36 12.35
CA ASN A 366 -4.51 -18.04 13.27
C ASN A 366 -5.63 -17.24 12.59
N ALA A 367 -5.26 -16.24 11.76
CA ALA A 367 -6.24 -15.45 10.99
C ALA A 367 -7.01 -16.32 9.97
N SER A 368 -6.31 -17.21 9.26
CA SER A 368 -6.91 -18.20 8.37
C SER A 368 -7.87 -19.13 9.10
N LEU A 369 -7.52 -19.61 10.30
CA LEU A 369 -8.40 -20.46 11.12
C LEU A 369 -9.67 -19.69 11.54
N SER A 370 -9.55 -18.42 11.91
CA SER A 370 -10.72 -17.56 12.20
C SER A 370 -11.63 -17.43 10.99
N ALA A 371 -11.05 -17.14 9.83
CA ALA A 371 -11.78 -17.00 8.58
C ALA A 371 -12.53 -18.29 8.18
N LEU A 372 -11.90 -19.45 8.31
CA LEU A 372 -12.56 -20.74 8.08
C LEU A 372 -13.71 -20.99 9.07
N ASN A 373 -13.57 -20.56 10.32
CA ASN A 373 -14.64 -20.69 11.31
C ASN A 373 -15.84 -19.79 10.97
N GLU A 374 -15.59 -18.57 10.52
CA GLU A 374 -16.63 -17.65 10.06
C GLU A 374 -17.40 -18.24 8.88
N LEU A 375 -16.69 -18.74 7.85
CA LEU A 375 -17.32 -19.44 6.72
C LEU A 375 -18.15 -20.64 7.17
N SER A 376 -17.66 -21.41 8.15
CA SER A 376 -18.33 -22.62 8.61
C SER A 376 -19.64 -22.34 9.35
N ILE A 377 -19.83 -21.13 9.88
CA ILE A 377 -21.06 -20.74 10.60
C ILE A 377 -22.10 -20.20 9.61
N GLN A 378 -21.66 -19.67 8.46
CA GLN A 378 -22.53 -19.07 7.47
C GLN A 378 -23.48 -20.10 6.80
N PRO A 379 -24.80 -19.83 6.73
CA PRO A 379 -25.78 -20.78 6.18
C PRO A 379 -25.61 -21.06 4.68
N ASN A 380 -25.21 -20.05 3.91
CA ASN A 380 -24.96 -20.14 2.46
C ASN A 380 -23.83 -21.12 2.12
N TYR A 381 -22.87 -21.33 3.02
CA TYR A 381 -21.76 -22.27 2.80
C TYR A 381 -21.95 -23.62 3.51
N ALA A 382 -23.18 -23.97 3.89
CA ALA A 382 -23.45 -25.21 4.62
C ALA A 382 -23.00 -26.47 3.86
N GLU A 383 -23.09 -26.47 2.53
CA GLU A 383 -22.69 -27.59 1.67
C GLU A 383 -21.16 -27.76 1.58
N HIS A 384 -20.40 -26.71 1.89
CA HIS A 384 -18.93 -26.68 1.83
C HIS A 384 -18.25 -26.93 3.18
N ARG A 385 -19.00 -27.16 4.26
CA ARG A 385 -18.42 -27.33 5.61
C ARG A 385 -17.37 -28.44 5.70
N ALA A 386 -17.60 -29.57 5.05
CA ALA A 386 -16.64 -30.68 5.03
C ALA A 386 -15.31 -30.29 4.35
N LEU A 387 -15.38 -29.41 3.34
CA LEU A 387 -14.20 -28.85 2.67
C LEU A 387 -13.43 -27.92 3.60
N PHE A 388 -14.14 -27.04 4.32
CA PHE A 388 -13.51 -26.14 5.30
C PHE A 388 -12.88 -26.90 6.48
N ASP A 389 -13.51 -27.99 6.93
CA ASP A 389 -12.95 -28.87 7.95
C ASP A 389 -11.64 -29.50 7.48
N HIS A 390 -11.60 -29.99 6.23
CA HIS A 390 -10.38 -30.52 5.61
C HIS A 390 -9.26 -29.48 5.51
N TRP A 391 -9.58 -28.26 5.06
CA TRP A 391 -8.61 -27.16 5.03
C TRP A 391 -8.09 -26.79 6.42
N ARG A 392 -8.98 -26.80 7.41
CA ARG A 392 -8.63 -26.52 8.80
C ARG A 392 -7.65 -27.55 9.35
N ASP A 393 -7.88 -28.84 9.09
CA ASP A 393 -7.01 -29.92 9.52
C ASP A 393 -5.62 -29.83 8.88
N ASN A 394 -5.55 -29.55 7.58
CA ASN A 394 -4.28 -29.33 6.88
C ASN A 394 -3.52 -28.11 7.45
N LEU A 395 -4.24 -27.02 7.74
CA LEU A 395 -3.66 -25.82 8.33
C LEU A 395 -3.11 -26.07 9.74
N PHE A 396 -3.80 -26.86 10.56
CA PHE A 396 -3.29 -27.26 11.88
C PHE A 396 -2.00 -28.05 11.77
N ARG A 397 -1.91 -29.04 10.86
CA ARG A 397 -0.66 -29.80 10.64
C ARG A 397 0.49 -28.89 10.23
N LEU A 398 0.24 -27.94 9.32
CA LEU A 398 1.27 -26.98 8.90
C LEU A 398 1.71 -26.10 10.07
N ARG A 399 0.76 -25.61 10.88
CA ARG A 399 1.02 -24.80 12.07
C ARG A 399 1.84 -25.54 13.14
N ASP A 400 1.52 -26.80 13.37
CA ASP A 400 2.24 -27.66 14.32
C ASP A 400 3.68 -27.87 13.83
N GLY A 401 3.87 -28.19 12.55
CA GLY A 401 5.21 -28.31 11.97
C GLY A 401 6.03 -27.02 12.01
N ILE A 402 5.40 -25.85 11.80
CA ILE A 402 6.06 -24.54 12.02
C ILE A 402 6.47 -24.35 13.48
N THR A 403 5.64 -24.81 14.43
CA THR A 403 5.93 -24.71 15.86
C THR A 403 7.13 -25.58 16.22
N ASP A 404 7.16 -26.83 15.74
CA ASP A 404 8.26 -27.77 15.95
C ASP A 404 9.57 -27.20 15.40
N LEU A 405 9.57 -26.68 14.16
CA LEU A 405 10.76 -26.05 13.57
C LEU A 405 11.27 -24.87 14.40
N ARG A 406 10.37 -24.05 14.96
CA ARG A 406 10.78 -22.93 15.82
C ARG A 406 11.44 -23.40 17.11
N GLU A 407 10.97 -24.49 17.69
CA GLU A 407 11.61 -25.10 18.86
C GLU A 407 13.00 -25.63 18.52
N GLU A 408 13.17 -26.26 17.34
CA GLU A 408 14.47 -26.71 16.83
C GLU A 408 15.44 -25.55 16.59
N LEU A 409 15.00 -24.47 15.94
CA LEU A 409 15.86 -23.31 15.65
C LEU A 409 16.29 -22.54 16.91
N ARG A 410 15.50 -22.62 17.99
CA ARG A 410 15.85 -22.01 19.29
C ARG A 410 16.69 -22.92 20.17
N ALA A 411 16.85 -24.19 19.80
CA ALA A 411 17.73 -25.09 20.53
C ALA A 411 19.20 -24.63 20.38
N PRO A 412 20.01 -24.77 21.44
CA PRO A 412 21.39 -24.30 21.47
C PRO A 412 22.33 -25.05 20.52
#